data_AF-A0A0G0WDR2-F1
#
_entry.id   AF-A0A0G0WDR2-F1
#
_cell.length_a   1.000
_cell.length_b   1.000
_cell.length_c   1.000
_cell.angle_alpha   90.00
_cell.angle_beta   90.00
_cell.angle_gamma   90.00
#
_symmetry.space_group_name_H-M   'P 1'
#
loop_
_entity.id
_entity.type
_entity.pdbx_description
1 polymer ?
#
loop_
_entity_poly.entity_id
_entity_poly.type
_entity_poly.pdbx_seq_one_letter_code
_entity_poly.pdbx_strand_id
1 'polypeptide(L)'
;MVSLSEVLQWIAVSLAFLVSLLTLYNAARLRQGILAVSTVSFGLGMLSLSMGFLLAISPSWADPETITAVNYALFILGFFLLGLGSFKIYKMSQIK
;
A
#
# COMPACT_ATOMS: atom_id res chain seq x y z
N MET A 1 25.30 15.07 3.28
CA MET A 1 24.18 15.73 3.98
C MET A 1 22.90 15.15 3.41
N VAL A 2 22.00 14.65 4.25
CA VAL A 2 20.66 14.19 3.84
C VAL A 2 19.81 15.42 3.52
N SER A 3 19.11 15.42 2.38
CA SER A 3 18.26 16.56 1.99
C SER A 3 16.95 16.59 2.79
N LEU A 4 16.36 17.78 2.99
CA LEU A 4 15.04 17.89 3.64
C LEU A 4 13.98 17.07 2.90
N SER A 5 14.04 17.03 1.57
CA SER A 5 13.17 16.20 0.73
C SER A 5 13.30 14.71 1.02
N GLU A 6 14.51 14.19 1.23
CA GLU A 6 14.73 12.79 1.61
C GLU A 6 14.10 12.49 2.97
N VAL A 7 14.30 13.38 3.97
CA VAL A 7 13.71 13.19 5.31
C VAL A 7 12.17 13.15 5.24
N LEU A 8 11.57 14.09 4.48
CA LEU A 8 10.11 14.12 4.30
C LEU A 8 9.58 12.88 3.59
N GLN A 9 10.30 12.36 2.59
CA GLN A 9 9.94 11.10 1.93
C GLN A 9 9.98 9.91 2.89
N TRP A 10 11.04 9.76 3.68
CA TRP A 10 11.15 8.69 4.69
C TRP A 10 10.01 8.74 5.71
N ILE A 11 9.64 9.93 6.18
CA ILE A 11 8.51 10.13 7.10
C ILE A 11 7.20 9.72 6.41
N ALA A 12 6.94 10.22 5.20
CA ALA A 12 5.72 9.93 4.47
C ALA A 12 5.54 8.42 4.21
N VAL A 13 6.61 7.74 3.81
CA VAL A 13 6.59 6.30 3.54
C VAL A 13 6.41 5.50 4.83
N SER A 14 7.05 5.91 5.92
CA SER A 14 6.88 5.28 7.24
C SER A 14 5.44 5.43 7.75
N LEU A 15 4.84 6.61 7.59
CA LEU A 15 3.43 6.84 7.94
C LEU A 15 2.49 5.99 7.08
N ALA A 16 2.72 5.94 5.76
CA ALA A 16 1.91 5.11 4.85
C ALA A 16 1.99 3.62 5.24
N PHE A 17 3.18 3.13 5.60
CA PHE A 17 3.38 1.77 6.09
C PHE A 17 2.59 1.52 7.38
N LEU A 18 2.71 2.39 8.39
CA LEU A 18 1.94 2.26 9.64
C LEU A 18 0.43 2.31 9.44
N VAL A 19 -0.05 3.22 8.59
CA VAL A 19 -1.47 3.33 8.23
C VAL A 19 -1.95 2.06 7.53
N SER A 20 -1.13 1.47 6.65
CA SER A 20 -1.47 0.21 5.99
C SER A 20 -1.63 -0.94 6.98
N LEU A 21 -0.72 -1.05 7.97
CA LEU A 21 -0.81 -2.06 9.04
C LEU A 21 -2.04 -1.85 9.91
N LEU A 22 -2.34 -0.60 10.30
CA LEU A 22 -3.54 -0.29 11.06
C LEU A 22 -4.82 -0.63 10.27
N THR A 23 -4.80 -0.39 8.96
CA THR A 23 -5.91 -0.75 8.06
C THR A 23 -6.12 -2.26 8.02
N LEU A 24 -5.05 -3.05 7.90
CA LEU A 24 -5.11 -4.51 7.93
C LEU A 24 -5.56 -5.04 9.30
N TYR A 25 -5.07 -4.45 10.38
CA TYR A 25 -5.49 -4.77 11.74
C TYR A 25 -6.99 -4.54 11.94
N ASN A 26 -7.50 -3.39 11.49
CA ASN A 26 -8.92 -3.08 11.53
C ASN A 26 -9.72 -4.03 10.64
N ALA A 27 -9.20 -4.39 9.47
CA ALA A 27 -9.85 -5.34 8.56
C ALA A 27 -10.00 -6.73 9.21
N ALA A 28 -8.99 -7.20 9.95
CA ALA A 28 -9.04 -8.47 10.67
C ALA A 28 -10.08 -8.47 11.82
N ARG A 29 -10.43 -7.30 12.33
CA ARG A 29 -11.47 -7.13 13.37
C ARG A 29 -12.88 -7.00 12.80
N LEU A 30 -13.02 -6.69 11.51
CA LEU A 30 -14.33 -6.66 10.86
C LEU A 30 -14.85 -8.10 10.75
N ARG A 31 -16.09 -8.34 11.21
CA ARG A 31 -16.79 -9.61 10.97
C ARG A 31 -16.92 -9.83 9.46
N GLN A 32 -16.91 -11.10 9.03
CA GLN A 32 -16.94 -11.50 7.63
C GLN A 32 -17.94 -10.67 6.79
N GLY A 33 -17.51 -10.22 5.62
CA GLY A 33 -18.35 -9.43 4.72
C GLY A 33 -17.54 -8.66 3.69
N ILE A 34 -18.23 -8.09 2.71
CA ILE A 34 -17.59 -7.33 1.62
C ILE A 34 -16.79 -6.13 2.16
N LEU A 35 -17.20 -5.53 3.30
CA LEU A 35 -16.48 -4.41 3.92
C LEU A 35 -15.10 -4.87 4.40
N ALA A 36 -15.03 -6.01 5.11
CA ALA A 36 -13.78 -6.60 5.56
C ALA A 36 -12.84 -6.86 4.37
N VAL A 37 -13.37 -7.46 3.29
CA VAL A 37 -12.58 -7.77 2.09
C VAL A 37 -12.11 -6.49 1.38
N SER A 38 -12.94 -5.45 1.31
CA SER A 38 -12.54 -4.14 0.76
C SER A 38 -11.43 -3.51 1.59
N THR A 39 -11.56 -3.50 2.92
CA THR A 39 -10.56 -2.92 3.83
C THR A 39 -9.25 -3.72 3.78
N VAL A 40 -9.28 -5.05 3.66
CA VAL A 40 -8.08 -5.86 3.40
C VAL A 40 -7.43 -5.43 2.08
N SER A 41 -8.21 -5.28 1.01
CA SER A 41 -7.68 -4.88 -0.31
C SER A 41 -7.03 -3.50 -0.25
N PHE A 42 -7.64 -2.54 0.46
CA PHE A 42 -7.03 -1.23 0.70
C PHE A 42 -5.73 -1.33 1.52
N GLY A 43 -5.74 -2.08 2.62
CA GLY A 43 -4.58 -2.25 3.49
C GLY A 43 -3.40 -2.88 2.75
N LEU A 44 -3.64 -3.97 2.01
CA LEU A 44 -2.62 -4.63 1.20
C LEU A 44 -2.14 -3.73 0.05
N GLY A 45 -3.04 -2.99 -0.59
CA GLY A 45 -2.68 -2.05 -1.65
C GLY A 45 -1.74 -0.95 -1.14
N MET A 46 -2.07 -0.32 -0.02
CA MET A 46 -1.21 0.69 0.63
C MET A 46 0.12 0.10 1.12
N LEU A 47 0.11 -1.14 1.62
CA LEU A 47 1.32 -1.84 2.05
C LEU A 47 2.25 -2.10 0.86
N SER A 48 1.73 -2.57 -0.26
CA SER A 48 2.52 -2.78 -1.49
C SER A 48 3.12 -1.48 -2.01
N LEU A 49 2.33 -0.40 -2.06
CA LEU A 49 2.83 0.91 -2.51
C LEU A 49 3.93 1.45 -1.58
N SER A 50 3.70 1.43 -0.26
CA SER A 50 4.70 1.89 0.71
C SER A 50 5.99 1.06 0.65
N MET A 51 5.90 -0.25 0.44
CA MET A 51 7.08 -1.11 0.24
C MET A 51 7.83 -0.79 -1.05
N GLY A 52 7.13 -0.49 -2.14
CA GLY A 52 7.76 -0.05 -3.39
C GLY A 52 8.48 1.30 -3.23
N PHE A 53 7.88 2.25 -2.49
CA PHE A 53 8.57 3.49 -2.18
C PHE A 53 9.78 3.29 -1.26
N LEU A 54 9.70 2.40 -0.25
CA LEU A 54 10.84 2.05 0.61
C LEU A 54 12.01 1.50 -0.21
N LEU A 55 11.74 0.60 -1.15
CA LEU A 55 12.76 0.03 -2.02
C LEU A 55 13.36 1.07 -2.97
N ALA A 56 12.56 2.02 -3.45
CA ALA A 56 13.04 3.11 -4.31
C ALA A 56 13.98 4.10 -3.60
N ILE A 57 13.79 4.34 -2.30
CA ILE A 57 14.57 5.32 -1.53
C ILE A 57 15.72 4.70 -0.72
N SER A 58 15.77 3.37 -0.61
CA SER A 58 16.78 2.66 0.16
C SER A 58 18.09 2.52 -0.63
N PRO A 59 19.27 2.72 0.00
CA PRO A 59 20.55 2.47 -0.65
C PRO A 59 20.66 0.99 -1.01
N SER A 60 20.72 0.70 -2.31
CA SER A 60 20.58 -0.65 -2.85
C SER A 60 21.78 -1.56 -2.56
N TRP A 61 21.49 -2.72 -1.97
CA TRP A 61 22.41 -3.86 -1.79
C TRP A 61 22.21 -4.93 -2.90
N ALA A 62 21.32 -4.67 -3.85
CA ALA A 62 20.97 -5.55 -4.97
C ALA A 62 21.04 -4.80 -6.31
N ASP A 63 21.03 -5.56 -7.42
CA ASP A 63 21.13 -5.00 -8.76
C ASP A 63 20.01 -3.99 -9.07
N PRO A 64 20.32 -2.83 -9.68
CA PRO A 64 19.34 -1.77 -9.96
C PRO A 64 18.15 -2.23 -10.82
N GLU A 65 18.37 -3.16 -11.74
CA GLU A 65 17.31 -3.73 -12.60
C GLU A 65 16.30 -4.52 -11.78
N THR A 66 16.77 -5.36 -10.85
CA THR A 66 15.92 -6.16 -9.97
C THR A 66 15.07 -5.26 -9.07
N ILE A 67 15.66 -4.22 -8.48
CA ILE A 67 14.93 -3.26 -7.62
C ILE A 67 13.85 -2.53 -8.42
N THR A 68 14.17 -2.13 -9.64
CA THR A 68 13.22 -1.46 -10.54
C THR A 68 12.05 -2.38 -10.90
N ALA A 69 12.32 -3.63 -11.25
CA ALA A 69 11.31 -4.62 -11.56
C ALA A 69 10.38 -4.90 -10.37
N VAL A 70 10.95 -5.08 -9.17
CA VAL A 70 10.19 -5.30 -7.93
C VAL A 70 9.33 -4.07 -7.59
N ASN A 71 9.86 -2.86 -7.77
CA ASN A 71 9.10 -1.62 -7.57
C ASN A 71 7.88 -1.54 -8.49
N TYR A 72 8.05 -1.82 -9.78
CA TYR A 72 6.92 -1.82 -10.71
C TYR A 72 5.89 -2.89 -10.36
N ALA A 73 6.33 -4.09 -9.98
CA ALA A 73 5.42 -5.15 -9.54
C ALA A 73 4.61 -4.73 -8.31
N LEU A 74 5.26 -4.13 -7.31
CA LEU A 74 4.61 -3.62 -6.10
C LEU A 74 3.64 -2.47 -6.39
N PHE A 75 3.98 -1.58 -7.32
CA PHE A 75 3.11 -0.48 -7.72
C PHE A 75 1.87 -0.98 -8.47
N ILE A 76 2.05 -1.87 -9.44
CA ILE A 76 0.93 -2.47 -10.18
C ILE A 76 0.00 -3.21 -9.23
N LEU A 77 0.55 -4.05 -8.36
CA LEU A 77 -0.22 -4.78 -7.36
C LEU A 77 -0.95 -3.83 -6.40
N GLY A 78 -0.24 -2.81 -5.92
CA GLY A 78 -0.78 -1.80 -5.02
C GLY A 78 -2.00 -1.07 -5.60
N PHE A 79 -1.88 -0.51 -6.81
CA PHE A 79 -2.99 0.18 -7.46
C PHE A 79 -4.14 -0.76 -7.83
N PHE A 80 -3.84 -1.99 -8.26
CA PHE A 80 -4.87 -2.98 -8.53
C PHE A 80 -5.71 -3.30 -7.29
N LEU A 81 -5.06 -3.53 -6.15
CA LEU A 81 -5.74 -3.83 -4.89
C LEU A 81 -6.56 -2.64 -4.36
N LEU A 82 -6.03 -1.41 -4.46
CA LEU A 82 -6.77 -0.19 -4.16
C LEU A 82 -8.00 -0.05 -5.05
N GLY A 83 -7.86 -0.27 -6.36
CA GLY A 83 -8.97 -0.23 -7.32
C GLY A 83 -10.04 -1.27 -7.01
N LEU A 84 -9.63 -2.50 -6.67
CA LEU A 84 -10.52 -3.58 -6.29
C LEU A 84 -11.26 -3.29 -4.97
N GLY A 85 -10.59 -2.71 -3.98
CA GLY A 85 -11.20 -2.24 -2.74
C GLY A 85 -12.24 -1.15 -3.00
N SER A 86 -11.90 -0.14 -3.79
CA SER A 86 -12.79 0.95 -4.20
C SER A 86 -14.04 0.43 -4.93
N PHE A 87 -13.85 -0.49 -5.88
CA PHE A 87 -14.96 -1.06 -6.66
C PHE A 87 -15.97 -1.80 -5.77
N LYS A 88 -15.49 -2.57 -4.78
CA LYS A 88 -16.35 -3.30 -3.85
C LYS A 88 -17.18 -2.36 -2.95
N ILE A 89 -16.58 -1.27 -2.47
CA ILE A 89 -17.29 -0.23 -1.72
C ILE A 89 -18.35 0.43 -2.60
N TYR A 90 -18.01 0.77 -3.84
CA TYR A 90 -18.96 1.34 -4.79
C TYR A 90 -20.14 0.40 -5.05
N LYS A 91 -19.91 -0.90 -5.23
CA LYS A 91 -21.00 -1.87 -5.41
C LYS A 91 -21.93 -1.94 -4.20
N MET A 92 -21.40 -1.86 -2.97
CA MET A 92 -22.24 -1.81 -1.77
C MET A 92 -23.13 -0.57 -1.72
N SER A 93 -22.60 0.61 -2.07
CA SER A 93 -23.37 1.85 -1.99
C SER A 93 -24.53 1.93 -2.98
N GLN A 94 -24.57 1.02 -3.96
CA GLN A 94 -25.66 0.89 -4.94
C GLN A 94 -26.78 -0.06 -4.50
N ILE A 95 -26.59 -0.84 -3.43
CA ILE A 95 -27.62 -1.74 -2.89
C ILE A 95 -28.55 -0.88 -2.02
N LYS A 96 -29.74 -0.56 -2.55
CA LYS A 96 -30.82 0.13 -1.83
C LYS A 96 -31.64 -0.85 -1.00
#